data_AF-A0AAU4GTD2-F1
#
_entry.id   AF-A0AAU4GTD2-F1
#
_cell.length_a   1.000
_cell.length_b   1.000
_cell.length_c   1.000
_cell.angle_alpha   90.00
_cell.angle_beta   90.00
_cell.angle_gamma   90.00
#
_symmetry.space_group_name_H-M   'P 1'
#
loop_
_entity.id
_entity.type
_entity.pdbx_description
1 polymer ?
#
loop_
_entity_poly.entity_id
_entity_poly.type
_entity_poly.pdbx_seq_one_letter_code
_entity_poly.pdbx_strand_id
1 'polypeptide(L)'
;MSASELSELAEEEERQKKRAPWGVIALVLLTGLALIRNGSGEFDIGPPQPASAAAADARTGHTTFGKVPAPLPYSVADRVRIPAIRVDAPVMPVGLDADGWVGAPPPEDPNLAGWFTGAVSPGEKGTAVVVGHVDNKMGPAVFYGLGALKKGNRVEVERKDGKTAVFEIYGIEVFEKKDFPGDRVYASKGTPELRVITCGGGFSKQNGYDGNVVVFARLVEVR
;
A
#
# COMPACT_ATOMS: atom_id res chain seq x y z
N MET A 1 56.04 28.05 -40.91
CA MET A 1 55.33 26.79 -40.68
C MET A 1 55.79 25.80 -41.73
N SER A 2 56.61 24.84 -41.32
CA SER A 2 57.18 23.81 -42.19
C SER A 2 56.12 22.75 -42.50
N ALA A 3 56.23 22.10 -43.67
CA ALA A 3 55.38 20.97 -44.06
C ALA A 3 55.42 19.81 -43.03
N SER A 4 56.51 19.70 -42.26
CA SER A 4 56.65 18.74 -41.16
C SER A 4 55.77 19.05 -39.95
N GLU A 5 55.61 20.34 -39.61
CA GLU A 5 54.77 20.76 -38.49
C GLU A 5 53.28 20.56 -38.80
N LEU A 6 52.90 20.71 -40.08
CA LEU A 6 51.54 20.43 -40.53
C LEU A 6 51.22 18.93 -40.54
N SER A 7 52.20 18.06 -40.83
CA SER A 7 52.01 16.61 -40.75
C SER A 7 51.93 16.11 -39.31
N GLU A 8 52.74 16.66 -38.40
CA GLU A 8 52.71 16.28 -36.97
C GLU A 8 51.39 16.69 -36.31
N LEU A 9 50.86 17.89 -36.62
CA LEU A 9 49.55 18.33 -36.14
C LEU A 9 48.40 17.46 -36.70
N ALA A 10 48.49 17.02 -37.96
CA ALA A 10 47.50 16.14 -38.56
C ALA A 10 47.52 14.74 -37.95
N GLU A 11 48.70 14.19 -37.64
CA GLU A 11 48.87 12.90 -36.98
C GLU A 11 48.44 12.91 -35.50
N GLU A 12 48.67 14.01 -34.78
CA GLU A 12 48.15 14.20 -33.41
C GLU A 12 46.63 14.27 -33.38
N GLU A 13 46.00 15.01 -34.31
CA GLU A 13 44.54 15.15 -34.39
C GLU A 13 43.86 13.80 -34.73
N GLU A 14 44.50 12.98 -35.57
CA GLU A 14 44.01 11.64 -35.92
C GLU A 14 44.15 10.65 -34.75
N ARG A 15 45.22 10.74 -33.97
CA ARG A 15 45.44 9.91 -32.76
C ARG A 15 44.48 10.27 -31.64
N GLN A 16 44.09 11.54 -31.53
CA GLN A 16 43.10 12.03 -30.56
C GLN A 16 41.69 11.52 -30.89
N LYS A 17 41.32 11.46 -32.19
CA LYS A 17 40.03 10.90 -32.66
C LYS A 17 39.91 9.38 -32.42
N LYS A 18 41.01 8.63 -32.46
CA LYS A 18 41.04 7.16 -32.21
C LYS A 18 40.91 6.77 -30.73
N ARG A 19 41.02 7.72 -29.80
CA ARG A 19 40.88 7.51 -28.34
C ARG A 19 39.58 8.04 -27.76
N ALA A 20 38.59 8.32 -28.60
CA ALA A 20 37.26 8.62 -28.09
C ALA A 20 36.74 7.38 -27.32
N PRO A 21 36.18 7.53 -26.10
CA PRO A 21 35.80 6.42 -25.25
C PRO A 21 34.46 5.81 -25.70
N TRP A 22 34.35 5.45 -26.98
CA TRP A 22 33.16 4.88 -27.59
C TRP A 22 32.68 3.64 -26.83
N GLY A 23 33.61 2.86 -26.27
CA GLY A 23 33.27 1.72 -25.41
C GLY A 23 32.57 2.10 -24.09
N VAL A 24 32.97 3.22 -23.47
CA VAL A 24 32.33 3.72 -22.24
C VAL A 24 30.96 4.33 -22.57
N ILE A 25 30.86 5.07 -23.68
CA ILE A 25 29.60 5.66 -24.14
C ILE A 25 28.59 4.55 -24.50
N ALA A 26 29.04 3.51 -25.21
CA ALA A 26 28.21 2.35 -25.54
C ALA A 26 27.78 1.58 -24.29
N LEU A 27 28.67 1.42 -23.30
CA LEU A 27 28.34 0.76 -22.03
C LEU A 27 27.31 1.57 -21.23
N VAL A 28 27.48 2.90 -21.12
CA VAL A 28 26.51 3.78 -20.45
C VAL A 28 25.16 3.74 -21.14
N LEU A 29 25.13 3.76 -22.48
CA LEU A 29 23.90 3.64 -23.26
C LEU A 29 23.24 2.27 -23.08
N LEU A 30 24.00 1.18 -23.05
CA LEU A 30 23.46 -0.17 -22.81
C LEU A 30 22.93 -0.33 -21.38
N THR A 31 23.62 0.23 -20.37
CA THR A 31 23.10 0.26 -18.99
C THR A 31 21.89 1.16 -18.87
N GLY A 32 21.85 2.30 -19.56
CA GLY A 32 20.68 3.18 -19.62
C GLY A 32 19.50 2.50 -20.29
N LEU A 33 19.73 1.80 -21.40
CA LEU A 33 18.70 1.03 -22.10
C LEU A 33 18.24 -0.19 -21.30
N ALA A 34 19.13 -0.85 -20.56
CA ALA A 34 18.77 -1.93 -19.63
C ALA A 34 17.98 -1.42 -18.42
N LEU A 35 18.34 -0.24 -17.88
CA LEU A 35 17.58 0.42 -16.82
C LEU A 35 16.22 0.93 -17.32
N ILE A 36 16.14 1.41 -18.57
CA ILE A 36 14.85 1.76 -19.19
C ILE A 36 14.05 0.47 -19.40
N ARG A 37 14.62 -0.59 -19.97
CA ARG A 37 13.88 -1.82 -20.29
C ARG A 37 13.49 -2.64 -19.04
N ASN A 38 14.30 -2.61 -17.99
CA ASN A 38 13.98 -3.23 -16.69
C ASN A 38 13.19 -2.28 -15.76
N GLY A 39 13.26 -0.96 -15.97
CA GLY A 39 12.50 0.06 -15.23
C GLY A 39 11.19 0.47 -15.90
N SER A 40 10.97 0.05 -17.14
CA SER A 40 9.74 0.15 -17.92
C SER A 40 9.03 -1.21 -18.00
N GLY A 41 9.00 -1.95 -16.90
CA GLY A 41 7.76 -2.66 -16.63
C GLY A 41 6.69 -1.57 -16.60
N GLU A 42 5.71 -1.67 -17.50
CA GLU A 42 4.46 -0.90 -17.58
C GLU A 42 4.40 0.34 -16.66
N PHE A 43 4.19 1.54 -17.20
CA PHE A 43 3.60 2.59 -16.38
C PHE A 43 2.32 2.01 -15.77
N ASP A 44 2.37 1.61 -14.49
CA ASP A 44 1.30 0.89 -13.79
C ASP A 44 0.03 1.74 -13.85
N ILE A 45 -0.89 1.38 -14.75
CA ILE A 45 -2.23 1.96 -14.80
C ILE A 45 -3.01 1.29 -13.67
N GLY A 46 -2.73 1.66 -12.43
CA GLY A 46 -3.34 1.03 -11.26
C GLY A 46 -2.87 1.61 -9.93
N PRO A 47 -3.57 1.28 -8.83
CA PRO A 47 -3.20 1.66 -7.48
C PRO A 47 -1.82 1.08 -7.12
N PRO A 48 -1.05 1.78 -6.27
CA PRO A 48 0.26 1.33 -5.85
C PRO A 48 0.17 -0.05 -5.19
N GLN A 49 1.07 -0.96 -5.55
CA GLN A 49 1.17 -2.28 -4.93
C GLN A 49 2.16 -2.27 -3.76
N PRO A 50 1.94 -3.10 -2.72
CA PRO A 50 2.85 -3.19 -1.60
C PRO A 50 4.20 -3.76 -2.00
N ALA A 51 5.27 -3.14 -1.51
CA ALA A 51 6.62 -3.68 -1.62
C ALA A 51 6.72 -5.03 -0.90
N SER A 52 7.50 -5.99 -1.42
CA SER A 52 7.61 -7.33 -0.81
C SER A 52 8.07 -7.30 0.65
N ALA A 53 8.90 -6.32 1.05
CA ALA A 53 9.34 -6.14 2.43
C ALA A 53 8.20 -5.72 3.40
N ALA A 54 7.08 -5.23 2.87
CA ALA A 54 5.92 -4.80 3.63
C ALA A 54 4.99 -5.96 4.04
N ALA A 55 5.16 -7.17 3.51
CA ALA A 55 4.34 -8.32 3.86
C ALA A 55 4.35 -8.62 5.37
N ALA A 56 3.22 -9.06 5.93
CA ALA A 56 3.17 -9.45 7.34
C ALA A 56 4.03 -10.70 7.54
N ASP A 57 4.96 -10.63 8.48
CA ASP A 57 5.78 -11.79 8.78
C ASP A 57 4.96 -12.73 9.68
N ALA A 58 4.68 -13.94 9.19
CA ALA A 58 3.93 -14.96 9.93
C ALA A 58 4.64 -15.37 11.24
N ARG A 59 5.94 -15.09 11.37
CA ARG A 59 6.77 -15.45 12.53
C ARG A 59 6.86 -14.34 13.58
N THR A 60 6.54 -13.08 13.25
CA THR A 60 6.63 -11.96 14.20
C THR A 60 5.32 -11.82 15.00
N GLY A 61 4.96 -12.88 15.73
CA GLY A 61 3.98 -12.79 16.82
C GLY A 61 4.54 -12.08 18.07
N HIS A 62 5.85 -11.78 18.10
CA HIS A 62 6.59 -11.49 19.34
C HIS A 62 7.64 -10.38 19.20
N THR A 63 7.50 -9.42 18.29
CA THR A 63 8.23 -8.17 18.50
C THR A 63 7.63 -7.51 19.73
N THR A 64 8.43 -7.40 20.78
CA THR A 64 8.10 -6.72 22.04
C THR A 64 7.92 -5.23 21.76
N PHE A 65 6.74 -4.88 21.26
CA PHE A 65 6.25 -3.51 21.31
C PHE A 65 6.12 -3.14 22.79
N GLY A 66 6.29 -1.85 23.12
CA GLY A 66 6.06 -1.34 24.48
C GLY A 66 4.67 -1.73 25.01
N LYS A 67 4.41 -1.46 26.30
CA LYS A 67 3.16 -1.82 27.00
C LYS A 67 1.93 -1.65 26.10
N VAL A 68 1.37 -2.77 25.62
CA VAL A 68 0.20 -2.78 24.75
C VAL A 68 -0.95 -2.10 25.50
N PRO A 69 -1.64 -1.10 24.90
CA PRO A 69 -2.77 -0.47 25.55
C PRO A 69 -3.84 -1.47 25.96
N ALA A 70 -4.54 -1.18 27.04
CA ALA A 70 -5.72 -1.96 27.41
C ALA A 70 -6.76 -1.88 26.27
N PRO A 71 -7.44 -3.00 25.94
CA PRO A 71 -8.57 -2.97 25.01
C PRO A 71 -9.64 -1.96 25.46
N LEU A 72 -10.25 -1.30 24.50
CA LEU A 72 -11.37 -0.40 24.72
C LEU A 72 -12.69 -1.17 24.83
N PRO A 73 -13.72 -0.61 25.49
CA PRO A 73 -15.09 -1.08 25.35
C PRO A 73 -15.62 -0.89 23.92
N TYR A 74 -16.82 -1.40 23.62
CA TYR A 74 -17.50 -1.12 22.36
C TYR A 74 -17.77 0.38 22.16
N SER A 75 -17.51 0.88 20.95
CA SER A 75 -18.04 2.17 20.47
C SER A 75 -18.03 2.23 18.95
N VAL A 76 -18.98 2.95 18.37
CA VAL A 76 -19.11 3.08 16.91
C VAL A 76 -17.91 3.85 16.35
N ALA A 77 -17.33 3.34 15.26
CA ALA A 77 -16.33 4.06 14.48
C ALA A 77 -16.96 5.26 13.76
N ASP A 78 -16.31 6.41 13.81
CA ASP A 78 -16.83 7.67 13.28
C ASP A 78 -16.00 8.19 12.09
N ARG A 79 -14.66 8.07 12.19
CA ARG A 79 -13.73 8.57 11.18
C ARG A 79 -12.43 7.78 11.20
N VAL A 80 -11.81 7.63 10.03
CA VAL A 80 -10.51 6.99 9.87
C VAL A 80 -9.52 7.97 9.26
N ARG A 81 -8.32 8.03 9.84
CA ARG A 81 -7.19 8.80 9.32
C ARG A 81 -5.99 7.90 9.07
N ILE A 82 -5.35 8.08 7.92
CA ILE A 82 -4.09 7.42 7.57
C ILE A 82 -3.14 8.49 7.01
N PRO A 83 -2.39 9.19 7.88
CA PRO A 83 -1.62 10.38 7.48
C PRO A 83 -0.63 10.11 6.34
N ALA A 84 0.00 8.93 6.32
CA ALA A 84 0.99 8.56 5.32
C ALA A 84 0.46 8.55 3.88
N ILE A 85 -0.85 8.39 3.70
CA ILE A 85 -1.53 8.41 2.40
C ILE A 85 -2.62 9.50 2.32
N ARG A 86 -2.61 10.44 3.27
CA ARG A 86 -3.53 11.60 3.35
C ARG A 86 -5.02 11.21 3.36
N VAL A 87 -5.35 10.08 3.98
CA VAL A 87 -6.75 9.72 4.24
C VAL A 87 -7.25 10.44 5.48
N ASP A 88 -8.38 11.11 5.35
CA ASP A 88 -9.22 11.60 6.43
C ASP A 88 -10.68 11.47 5.97
N ALA A 89 -11.34 10.39 6.40
CA ALA A 89 -12.61 9.95 5.83
C ALA A 89 -13.63 9.60 6.92
N PRO A 90 -14.90 10.04 6.81
CA PRO A 90 -15.98 9.50 7.62
C PRO A 90 -16.07 7.98 7.49
N VAL A 91 -16.53 7.35 8.57
CA VAL A 91 -16.77 5.90 8.63
C VAL A 91 -18.25 5.65 8.89
N MET A 92 -18.86 4.81 8.06
CA MET A 92 -20.23 4.34 8.27
C MET A 92 -20.24 2.85 8.65
N PRO A 93 -21.24 2.36 9.39
CA PRO A 93 -21.40 0.92 9.58
C PRO A 93 -21.75 0.24 8.27
N VAL A 94 -21.15 -0.93 8.02
CA VAL A 94 -21.48 -1.83 6.90
C VAL A 94 -21.71 -3.25 7.42
N GLY A 95 -22.56 -3.99 6.71
CA GLY A 95 -22.86 -5.40 6.99
C GLY A 95 -22.20 -6.33 5.99
N LEU A 96 -22.82 -7.49 5.80
CA LEU A 96 -22.51 -8.37 4.68
C LEU A 96 -23.35 -7.99 3.46
N ASP A 97 -22.83 -8.23 2.26
CA ASP A 97 -23.60 -8.18 1.02
C ASP A 97 -24.41 -9.47 0.79
N ALA A 98 -25.11 -9.55 -0.34
CA ALA A 98 -25.97 -10.67 -0.68
C ALA A 98 -25.20 -12.00 -0.87
N ASP A 99 -23.92 -11.92 -1.18
CA ASP A 99 -23.03 -13.07 -1.39
C ASP A 99 -22.30 -13.45 -0.10
N GLY A 100 -22.56 -12.75 1.00
CA GLY A 100 -21.98 -13.00 2.32
C GLY A 100 -20.57 -12.42 2.50
N TRP A 101 -20.13 -11.55 1.60
CA TRP A 101 -18.86 -10.80 1.75
C TRP A 101 -19.07 -9.55 2.58
N VAL A 102 -18.00 -9.01 3.17
CA VAL A 102 -18.06 -7.71 3.85
C VAL A 102 -18.42 -6.64 2.82
N GLY A 103 -19.57 -5.99 3.01
CA GLY A 103 -20.05 -4.97 2.10
C GLY A 103 -19.17 -3.72 2.14
N ALA A 104 -19.02 -3.05 0.99
CA ALA A 104 -18.34 -1.77 0.89
C ALA A 104 -19.31 -0.59 1.11
N PRO A 105 -18.82 0.60 1.48
CA PRO A 105 -19.65 1.82 1.45
C PRO A 105 -20.17 2.12 0.03
N PRO A 106 -21.17 3.00 -0.14
CA PRO A 106 -21.66 3.39 -1.46
C PRO A 106 -20.54 3.89 -2.39
N PRO A 107 -20.38 3.34 -3.61
CA PRO A 107 -19.27 3.66 -4.52
C PRO A 107 -19.27 5.09 -5.07
N GLU A 108 -20.41 5.77 -5.01
CA GLU A 108 -20.59 7.16 -5.42
C GLU A 108 -19.91 8.17 -4.49
N ASP A 109 -19.62 7.80 -3.24
CA ASP A 109 -18.85 8.64 -2.31
C ASP A 109 -17.39 8.17 -2.27
N PRO A 110 -16.46 8.85 -2.98
CA PRO A 110 -15.08 8.43 -3.03
C PRO A 110 -14.33 8.65 -1.71
N ASN A 111 -14.86 9.40 -0.74
CA ASN A 111 -14.20 9.67 0.54
C ASN A 111 -14.91 9.00 1.73
N LEU A 112 -15.60 7.89 1.51
CA LEU A 112 -16.33 7.18 2.57
C LEU A 112 -15.71 5.81 2.84
N ALA A 113 -15.50 5.51 4.11
CA ALA A 113 -15.08 4.20 4.58
C ALA A 113 -16.23 3.46 5.29
N GLY A 114 -16.18 2.14 5.28
CA GLY A 114 -17.12 1.27 5.98
C GLY A 114 -16.44 0.56 7.14
N TRP A 115 -17.05 0.51 8.32
CA TRP A 115 -16.66 -0.39 9.41
C TRP A 115 -17.62 -1.56 9.49
N PHE A 116 -17.08 -2.79 9.40
CA PHE A 116 -17.89 -4.00 9.42
C PHE A 116 -18.37 -4.33 10.83
N THR A 117 -19.68 -4.25 11.05
CA THR A 117 -20.31 -4.41 12.37
C THR A 117 -20.45 -5.87 12.81
N GLY A 118 -20.22 -6.84 11.92
CA GLY A 118 -20.11 -8.26 12.28
C GLY A 118 -18.80 -8.61 12.97
N ALA A 119 -17.86 -7.66 13.07
CA ALA A 119 -16.63 -7.76 13.83
C ALA A 119 -16.65 -6.81 15.05
N VAL A 120 -15.61 -6.88 15.89
CA VAL A 120 -15.49 -5.97 17.05
C VAL A 120 -15.26 -4.52 16.58
N SER A 121 -15.59 -3.55 17.43
CA SER A 121 -15.29 -2.15 17.13
C SER A 121 -13.79 -1.84 17.25
N PRO A 122 -13.26 -0.85 16.49
CA PRO A 122 -11.85 -0.52 16.51
C PRO A 122 -11.33 -0.21 17.93
N GLY A 123 -10.43 -1.05 18.44
CA GLY A 123 -9.81 -0.91 19.76
C GLY A 123 -10.32 -1.90 20.80
N GLU A 124 -11.43 -2.59 20.52
CA GLU A 124 -11.87 -3.73 21.33
C GLU A 124 -10.91 -4.92 21.20
N LYS A 125 -11.04 -5.88 22.13
CA LYS A 125 -10.29 -7.12 22.08
C LYS A 125 -10.74 -7.97 20.88
N GLY A 126 -9.94 -7.95 19.83
CA GLY A 126 -10.12 -8.75 18.62
C GLY A 126 -9.81 -7.95 17.36
N THR A 127 -10.25 -8.45 16.22
CA THR A 127 -9.94 -7.84 14.92
C THR A 127 -11.12 -7.03 14.42
N ALA A 128 -10.97 -5.71 14.36
CA ALA A 128 -11.90 -4.83 13.66
C ALA A 128 -11.55 -4.78 12.16
N VAL A 129 -12.55 -4.52 11.32
CA VAL A 129 -12.38 -4.47 9.86
C VAL A 129 -12.97 -3.17 9.33
N VAL A 130 -12.14 -2.42 8.60
CA VAL A 130 -12.52 -1.22 7.86
C VAL A 130 -12.28 -1.47 6.37
N VAL A 131 -13.26 -1.13 5.54
CA VAL A 131 -13.25 -1.35 4.10
C VAL A 131 -13.52 -0.05 3.36
N GLY A 132 -13.09 0.04 2.11
CA GLY A 132 -13.32 1.22 1.28
C GLY A 132 -12.88 0.98 -0.15
N HIS A 133 -13.40 1.78 -1.07
CA HIS A 133 -13.08 1.65 -2.49
C HIS A 133 -11.65 2.08 -2.78
N VAL A 134 -11.04 1.40 -3.75
CA VAL A 134 -9.72 1.77 -4.27
C VAL A 134 -9.87 2.90 -5.28
N ASP A 135 -10.82 2.78 -6.19
CA ASP A 135 -11.22 3.79 -7.17
C ASP A 135 -12.69 3.59 -7.57
N ASN A 136 -13.18 4.50 -8.41
CA ASN A 136 -14.45 4.39 -9.10
C ASN A 136 -14.34 5.08 -10.48
N LYS A 137 -15.49 5.24 -11.16
CA LYS A 137 -15.55 5.88 -12.49
C LYS A 137 -15.06 7.35 -12.49
N MET A 138 -15.00 8.00 -11.33
CA MET A 138 -14.53 9.38 -11.17
C MET A 138 -13.03 9.46 -10.87
N GLY A 139 -12.38 8.33 -10.56
CA GLY A 139 -10.95 8.25 -10.26
C GLY A 139 -10.66 7.59 -8.91
N PRO A 140 -9.49 7.86 -8.32
CA PRO A 140 -9.09 7.34 -7.01
C PRO A 140 -10.13 7.58 -5.91
N ALA A 141 -10.31 6.59 -5.03
CA ALA A 141 -11.19 6.67 -3.86
C ALA A 141 -10.39 6.55 -2.55
N VAL A 142 -11.10 6.43 -1.42
CA VAL A 142 -10.58 6.60 -0.05
C VAL A 142 -9.34 5.76 0.23
N PHE A 143 -9.24 4.55 -0.31
CA PHE A 143 -8.11 3.65 -0.07
C PHE A 143 -7.26 3.38 -1.31
N TYR A 144 -7.30 4.26 -2.32
CA TYR A 144 -6.42 4.15 -3.50
C TYR A 144 -4.95 3.91 -3.14
N GLY A 145 -4.43 4.67 -2.17
CA GLY A 145 -3.03 4.62 -1.75
C GLY A 145 -2.67 3.48 -0.81
N LEU A 146 -3.59 2.57 -0.46
CA LEU A 146 -3.38 1.61 0.64
C LEU A 146 -2.15 0.72 0.44
N GLY A 147 -1.87 0.29 -0.80
CA GLY A 147 -0.69 -0.52 -1.10
C GLY A 147 0.64 0.25 -1.01
N ALA A 148 0.65 1.58 -1.00
CA ALA A 148 1.87 2.38 -0.81
C ALA A 148 2.34 2.47 0.65
N LEU A 149 1.52 1.98 1.59
CA LEU A 149 1.84 2.01 3.02
C LEU A 149 3.06 1.14 3.35
N LYS A 150 3.63 1.40 4.52
CA LYS A 150 4.79 0.68 5.05
C LYS A 150 4.54 0.28 6.50
N LYS A 151 5.29 -0.71 6.97
CA LYS A 151 5.36 -1.06 8.39
C LYS A 151 5.75 0.18 9.21
N GLY A 152 5.15 0.34 10.39
CA GLY A 152 5.31 1.52 11.25
C GLY A 152 4.43 2.72 10.88
N ASN A 153 3.78 2.74 9.70
CA ASN A 153 2.74 3.73 9.43
C ASN A 153 1.53 3.50 10.36
N ARG A 154 0.77 4.56 10.61
CA ARG A 154 -0.33 4.54 11.57
C ARG A 154 -1.69 4.66 10.88
N VAL A 155 -2.67 3.98 11.45
CA VAL A 155 -4.09 4.14 11.19
C VAL A 155 -4.74 4.62 12.47
N GLU A 156 -5.44 5.73 12.41
CA GLU A 156 -6.14 6.32 13.56
C GLU A 156 -7.64 6.20 13.32
N VAL A 157 -8.38 5.66 14.28
CA VAL A 157 -9.84 5.54 14.21
C VAL A 157 -10.47 6.31 15.35
N GLU A 158 -11.14 7.41 15.00
CA GLU A 158 -11.99 8.16 15.93
C GLU A 158 -13.29 7.40 16.15
N ARG A 159 -13.73 7.40 17.40
CA ARG A 159 -14.91 6.68 17.86
C ARG A 159 -15.90 7.65 18.49
N LYS A 160 -17.18 7.28 18.51
CA LYS A 160 -18.26 8.10 19.09
C LYS A 160 -18.18 8.29 20.61
N ASP A 161 -17.31 7.54 21.30
CA ASP A 161 -17.04 7.72 22.73
C ASP A 161 -15.97 8.80 22.99
N GLY A 162 -15.55 9.53 21.95
CA GLY A 162 -14.58 10.61 22.02
C GLY A 162 -13.12 10.15 22.06
N LYS A 163 -12.88 8.82 22.02
CA LYS A 163 -11.53 8.24 22.01
C LYS A 163 -11.04 8.02 20.59
N THR A 164 -9.72 8.02 20.43
CA THR A 164 -9.07 7.60 19.18
C THR A 164 -8.23 6.36 19.42
N ALA A 165 -8.54 5.28 18.70
CA ALA A 165 -7.74 4.07 18.67
C ALA A 165 -6.64 4.20 17.60
N VAL A 166 -5.37 4.17 18.00
CA VAL A 166 -4.23 4.34 17.11
C VAL A 166 -3.55 2.99 16.91
N PHE A 167 -3.51 2.55 15.66
CA PHE A 167 -2.93 1.28 15.24
C PHE A 167 -1.64 1.49 14.46
N GLU A 168 -0.65 0.66 14.71
CA GLU A 168 0.58 0.61 13.92
C GLU A 168 0.53 -0.57 12.94
N ILE A 169 0.83 -0.28 11.67
CA ILE A 169 0.86 -1.25 10.60
C ILE A 169 2.09 -2.15 10.76
N TYR A 170 1.86 -3.45 10.78
CA TYR A 170 2.92 -4.46 10.83
C TYR A 170 2.98 -5.34 9.58
N GLY A 171 2.04 -5.20 8.66
CA GLY A 171 2.07 -5.87 7.37
C GLY A 171 1.07 -5.30 6.37
N ILE A 172 1.41 -5.35 5.08
CA ILE A 172 0.50 -5.08 3.96
C ILE A 172 0.69 -6.21 2.94
N GLU A 173 -0.39 -6.86 2.55
CA GLU A 173 -0.38 -7.97 1.58
C GLU A 173 -1.50 -7.82 0.56
N VAL A 174 -1.30 -8.43 -0.61
CA VAL A 174 -2.35 -8.61 -1.62
C VAL A 174 -2.79 -10.06 -1.61
N PHE A 175 -4.09 -10.30 -1.50
CA PHE A 175 -4.69 -11.62 -1.64
C PHE A 175 -5.57 -11.66 -2.88
N GLU A 176 -5.38 -12.68 -3.71
CA GLU A 176 -6.26 -12.93 -4.84
C GLU A 176 -7.69 -13.23 -4.35
N LYS A 177 -8.71 -12.74 -5.06
CA LYS A 177 -10.12 -12.94 -4.71
C LYS A 177 -10.49 -14.43 -4.63
N LYS A 178 -9.92 -15.26 -5.51
CA LYS A 178 -10.20 -16.70 -5.58
C LYS A 178 -9.63 -17.51 -4.42
N ASP A 179 -8.65 -16.97 -3.71
CA ASP A 179 -7.92 -17.66 -2.63
C ASP A 179 -7.82 -16.75 -1.40
N PHE A 180 -8.88 -15.98 -1.16
CA PHE A 180 -8.89 -15.01 -0.07
C PHE A 180 -8.89 -15.73 1.29
N PRO A 181 -7.86 -15.58 2.13
CA PRO A 181 -7.73 -16.36 3.35
C PRO A 181 -8.55 -15.73 4.48
N GLY A 182 -9.88 -15.93 4.44
CA GLY A 182 -10.83 -15.32 5.37
C GLY A 182 -10.45 -15.49 6.83
N ASP A 183 -10.07 -16.70 7.26
CA ASP A 183 -9.63 -16.97 8.63
C ASP A 183 -8.42 -16.13 9.02
N ARG A 184 -7.44 -15.97 8.13
CA ARG A 184 -6.24 -15.18 8.44
C ARG A 184 -6.54 -13.69 8.57
N VAL A 185 -7.44 -13.20 7.73
CA VAL A 185 -7.80 -11.77 7.70
C VAL A 185 -8.72 -11.44 8.87
N TYR A 186 -9.74 -12.25 9.11
CA TYR A 186 -10.83 -11.96 10.04
C TYR A 186 -10.68 -12.60 11.43
N ALA A 187 -9.84 -13.62 11.61
CA ALA A 187 -9.71 -14.25 12.92
C ALA A 187 -9.12 -13.30 13.97
N SER A 188 -9.75 -13.34 15.15
CA SER A 188 -9.30 -12.64 16.35
C SER A 188 -8.22 -13.45 17.07
N LYS A 189 -7.07 -12.84 17.33
CA LYS A 189 -5.97 -13.45 18.11
C LYS A 189 -5.90 -12.97 19.57
N GLY A 190 -6.99 -12.41 20.08
CA GLY A 190 -7.09 -12.00 21.49
C GLY A 190 -6.39 -10.67 21.84
N THR A 191 -5.86 -9.95 20.85
CA THR A 191 -5.35 -8.58 20.97
C THR A 191 -6.16 -7.63 20.09
N PRO A 192 -6.28 -6.33 20.42
CA PRO A 192 -6.90 -5.35 19.55
C PRO A 192 -6.10 -5.16 18.25
N GLU A 193 -6.68 -5.59 17.15
CA GLU A 193 -6.13 -5.51 15.81
C GLU A 193 -7.11 -4.82 14.85
N LEU A 194 -6.56 -4.30 13.77
CA LEU A 194 -7.31 -3.68 12.69
C LEU A 194 -6.90 -4.31 11.36
N ARG A 195 -7.89 -4.54 10.51
CA ARG A 195 -7.73 -4.75 9.07
C ARG A 195 -8.29 -3.56 8.32
N VAL A 196 -7.49 -2.99 7.42
CA VAL A 196 -7.98 -2.04 6.42
C VAL A 196 -7.89 -2.71 5.07
N ILE A 197 -9.01 -2.78 4.34
CA ILE A 197 -9.13 -3.59 3.13
C ILE A 197 -9.66 -2.74 1.98
N THR A 198 -9.06 -2.93 0.82
CA THR A 198 -9.55 -2.36 -0.45
C THR A 198 -9.27 -3.31 -1.61
N CYS A 199 -9.90 -3.08 -2.76
CA CYS A 199 -9.59 -3.81 -3.99
C CYS A 199 -8.14 -3.53 -4.43
N GLY A 200 -7.46 -4.50 -5.01
CA GLY A 200 -6.08 -4.34 -5.49
C GLY A 200 -5.62 -5.51 -6.36
N GLY A 201 -4.31 -5.70 -6.48
CA GLY A 201 -3.76 -6.66 -7.45
C GLY A 201 -3.88 -6.19 -8.89
N GLY A 202 -3.82 -7.13 -9.83
CA GLY A 202 -3.93 -6.87 -11.26
C GLY A 202 -5.32 -6.36 -11.64
N PHE A 203 -5.37 -5.40 -12.56
CA PHE A 203 -6.62 -4.86 -13.08
C PHE A 203 -6.86 -5.30 -14.53
N SER A 204 -8.09 -5.70 -14.83
CA SER A 204 -8.57 -5.87 -16.21
C SER A 204 -9.91 -5.16 -16.39
N LYS A 205 -10.18 -4.64 -17.59
CA LYS A 205 -11.47 -4.00 -17.89
C LYS A 205 -12.64 -4.99 -17.81
N GLN A 206 -12.38 -6.28 -18.02
CA GLN A 206 -13.38 -7.34 -18.03
C GLN A 206 -13.78 -7.77 -16.61
N ASN A 207 -12.80 -7.95 -15.71
CA ASN A 207 -13.02 -8.55 -14.40
C ASN A 207 -12.78 -7.59 -13.23
N GLY A 208 -12.34 -6.36 -13.51
CA GLY A 208 -11.88 -5.41 -12.49
C GLY A 208 -10.57 -5.88 -11.84
N TYR A 209 -10.40 -5.49 -10.57
CA TYR A 209 -9.30 -5.94 -9.72
C TYR A 209 -9.42 -7.43 -9.39
N ASP A 210 -8.32 -8.17 -9.47
CA ASP A 210 -8.25 -9.60 -9.20
C ASP A 210 -8.01 -9.96 -7.73
N GLY A 211 -7.70 -8.97 -6.88
CA GLY A 211 -7.36 -9.16 -5.48
C GLY A 211 -7.86 -8.07 -4.54
N ASN A 212 -7.39 -8.18 -3.30
CA ASN A 212 -7.62 -7.23 -2.22
C ASN A 212 -6.29 -6.91 -1.55
N VAL A 213 -6.01 -5.63 -1.34
CA VAL A 213 -4.92 -5.18 -0.47
C VAL A 213 -5.45 -5.18 0.97
N VAL A 214 -4.75 -5.88 1.86
CA VAL A 214 -5.08 -6.00 3.28
C VAL A 214 -3.93 -5.45 4.11
N VAL A 215 -4.22 -4.40 4.87
CA VAL A 215 -3.33 -3.85 5.90
C VAL A 215 -3.61 -4.55 7.21
N PHE A 216 -2.55 -5.02 7.84
CA PHE A 216 -2.54 -5.63 9.16
C PHE A 216 -1.94 -4.64 10.16
N ALA A 217 -2.74 -4.21 11.13
CA ALA A 217 -2.32 -3.25 12.15
C ALA A 217 -2.72 -3.69 13.56
N ARG A 218 -1.96 -3.25 14.57
CA ARG A 218 -2.18 -3.57 15.99
C ARG A 218 -2.29 -2.30 16.81
N LEU A 219 -3.13 -2.29 17.85
CA LEU A 219 -3.30 -1.13 18.70
C LEU A 219 -1.99 -0.82 19.46
N VAL A 220 -1.54 0.42 19.40
CA VAL A 220 -0.32 0.89 20.07
C VAL A 220 -0.56 2.08 21.00
N GLU A 221 -1.65 2.80 20.80
CA GLU A 221 -1.96 4.00 21.57
C GLU A 221 -3.48 4.24 21.60
N VAL A 222 -3.98 4.82 22.69
CA VAL A 222 -5.34 5.35 22.82
C VAL A 222 -5.21 6.82 23.23
N ARG A 223 -5.90 7.69 22.51
CA ARG A 223 -6.00 9.13 22.82
C ARG A 223 -7.42 9.47 23.27
#